data_AF-G0MQL5-F1
#
_entry.id   AF-G0MQL5-F1
#
_cell.length_a   1.000
_cell.length_b   1.000
_cell.length_c   1.000
_cell.angle_alpha   90.00
_cell.angle_beta   90.00
_cell.angle_gamma   90.00
#
_symmetry.space_group_name_H-M   'P 1'
#
loop_
_entity.id
_entity.type
_entity.pdbx_description
1 polymer ?
#
loop_
_entity_poly.entity_id
_entity_poly.type
_entity_poly.pdbx_seq_one_letter_code
_entity_poly.pdbx_strand_id
1 'polypeptide(L)'
;MRSLFKCFLLLTTLNFLAAAQSSRQRNSGLVRCHKEIRSSVSSCEGKYCYKMHTPDDTTADGIVKKGCMNAADAQTEVGKCTRRPLEEGGAELMCVCNERDFCNTAPVQFSVTFFAMFISFLAFFL
;
A
#
# COMPACT_ATOMS: atom_id res chain seq x y z
N MET A 1 33.95 -6.81 -10.58
CA MET A 1 33.12 -5.93 -9.73
C MET A 1 32.43 -4.80 -10.52
N ARG A 2 33.13 -4.08 -11.41
CA ARG A 2 32.59 -2.95 -12.21
C ARG A 2 31.39 -3.30 -13.14
N SER A 3 31.30 -4.53 -13.63
CA SER A 3 30.21 -4.99 -14.50
C SER A 3 28.92 -5.30 -13.73
N LEU A 4 29.04 -5.90 -12.54
CA LEU A 4 27.88 -6.25 -11.70
C LEU A 4 27.13 -5.01 -11.20
N PHE A 5 27.86 -3.95 -10.84
CA PHE A 5 27.27 -2.66 -10.47
C PHE A 5 26.46 -2.01 -11.60
N LYS A 6 26.93 -2.14 -12.85
CA LYS A 6 26.20 -1.64 -14.03
C LYS A 6 24.90 -2.40 -14.25
N CYS A 7 24.93 -3.74 -14.11
CA CYS A 7 23.72 -4.56 -14.20
C CYS A 7 22.72 -4.20 -13.09
N PHE A 8 23.19 -3.99 -11.86
CA PHE A 8 22.32 -3.63 -10.73
C PHE A 8 21.65 -2.27 -10.94
N LEU A 9 22.38 -1.26 -11.42
CA LEU A 9 21.84 0.05 -11.80
C LEU A 9 20.83 -0.04 -12.96
N LEU A 10 21.09 -0.91 -13.94
CA LEU A 10 20.15 -1.13 -15.04
C LEU A 10 18.85 -1.78 -14.56
N LEU A 11 18.94 -2.77 -13.68
CA LEU A 11 17.80 -3.45 -13.09
C LEU A 11 16.95 -2.52 -12.21
N THR A 12 17.57 -1.66 -11.40
CA THR A 12 16.82 -0.70 -10.58
C THR A 12 16.12 0.34 -11.46
N THR A 13 16.81 0.91 -12.45
CA THR A 13 16.21 1.90 -13.37
C THR A 13 15.06 1.31 -14.21
N LEU A 14 15.20 0.09 -14.71
CA LEU A 14 14.12 -0.61 -15.42
C LEU A 14 12.88 -0.84 -14.54
N ASN A 15 13.07 -1.22 -13.27
CA ASN A 15 11.95 -1.37 -12.32
C ASN A 15 11.24 -0.03 -12.05
N PHE A 16 11.99 1.07 -11.91
CA PHE A 16 11.40 2.41 -11.73
C PHE A 16 10.61 2.84 -12.98
N LEU A 17 11.14 2.61 -14.18
CA LEU A 17 10.46 2.92 -15.44
C LEU A 17 9.18 2.09 -15.61
N ALA A 18 9.22 0.79 -15.30
CA ALA A 18 8.06 -0.09 -15.35
C ALA A 18 6.96 0.35 -14.37
N ALA A 19 7.34 0.72 -13.13
CA ALA A 19 6.41 1.25 -12.14
C ALA A 19 5.78 2.58 -12.59
N ALA A 20 6.56 3.46 -13.21
CA ALA A 20 6.07 4.74 -13.73
C ALA A 20 5.14 4.57 -14.94
N GLN A 21 5.40 3.60 -15.84
CA GLN A 21 4.53 3.32 -16.99
C GLN A 21 3.20 2.68 -16.58
N SER A 22 3.20 1.78 -15.59
CA SER A 22 1.96 1.22 -15.02
C SER A 22 1.02 2.31 -14.52
N SER A 23 1.56 3.40 -13.98
CA SER A 23 0.77 4.56 -13.55
C SER A 23 0.16 5.36 -14.71
N ARG A 24 0.85 5.49 -15.85
CA ARG A 24 0.40 6.30 -17.00
C ARG A 24 -0.65 5.62 -17.89
N GLN A 25 -0.78 4.29 -17.86
CA GLN A 25 -1.71 3.55 -18.73
C GLN A 25 -3.13 3.38 -18.13
N ARG A 26 -3.49 4.15 -17.09
CA ARG A 26 -4.83 4.08 -16.48
C ARG A 26 -5.86 4.91 -17.26
N ASN A 27 -6.36 4.33 -18.35
CA ASN A 27 -7.45 4.93 -19.14
C ASN A 27 -8.86 4.56 -18.62
N SER A 28 -8.98 3.68 -17.61
CA SER A 28 -10.28 3.24 -17.06
C SER A 28 -10.72 3.96 -15.79
N GLY A 29 -9.84 4.76 -15.17
CA GLY A 29 -10.09 5.38 -13.86
C GLY A 29 -10.16 4.38 -12.69
N LEU A 30 -9.77 3.12 -12.91
CA LEU A 30 -9.70 2.09 -11.87
C LEU A 30 -8.28 1.96 -11.31
N VAL A 31 -8.21 1.50 -10.06
CA VAL A 31 -7.01 1.24 -9.28
C VAL A 31 -7.01 -0.19 -8.76
N ARG A 32 -5.85 -0.86 -8.78
CA ARG A 32 -5.67 -2.16 -8.14
C ARG A 32 -5.41 -1.96 -6.66
N CYS A 33 -6.00 -2.79 -5.81
CA CYS A 33 -5.97 -2.67 -4.36
C CYS A 33 -5.57 -4.00 -3.73
N HIS A 34 -4.99 -3.94 -2.53
CA HIS A 34 -4.88 -5.12 -1.69
C HIS A 34 -6.26 -5.48 -1.15
N LYS A 35 -6.62 -6.76 -1.26
CA LYS A 35 -7.82 -7.33 -0.66
C LYS A 35 -7.41 -8.30 0.42
N GLU A 36 -7.87 -8.06 1.64
CA GLU A 36 -7.56 -8.87 2.80
C GLU A 36 -8.86 -9.17 3.53
N ILE A 37 -9.24 -10.45 3.52
CA ILE A 37 -10.41 -10.97 4.21
C ILE A 37 -9.95 -12.14 5.07
N ARG A 38 -9.91 -11.94 6.39
CA ARG A 38 -9.32 -12.88 7.35
C ARG A 38 -7.88 -13.21 6.92
N SER A 39 -7.56 -14.48 6.70
CA SER A 39 -6.22 -14.95 6.31
C SER A 39 -5.98 -14.98 4.81
N SER A 40 -6.97 -14.62 3.98
CA SER A 40 -6.83 -14.59 2.53
C SER A 40 -6.36 -13.23 2.05
N VAL A 41 -5.19 -13.22 1.38
CA VAL A 41 -4.62 -12.04 0.74
C VAL A 41 -4.74 -12.21 -0.77
N SER A 42 -5.38 -11.24 -1.43
CA SER A 42 -5.57 -11.19 -2.88
C SER A 42 -5.51 -9.75 -3.39
N SER A 43 -5.79 -9.54 -4.67
CA SER A 43 -5.93 -8.21 -5.26
C SER A 43 -7.30 -8.04 -5.89
N CYS A 44 -7.76 -6.80 -6.01
CA CYS A 44 -8.98 -6.46 -6.73
C CYS A 44 -8.86 -5.08 -7.39
N GLU A 45 -9.73 -4.77 -8.35
CA GLU A 45 -9.73 -3.49 -9.07
C GLU A 45 -11.03 -2.73 -8.81
N GLY A 46 -10.93 -1.43 -8.53
CA GLY A 46 -12.08 -0.55 -8.29
C GLY A 46 -11.70 0.91 -8.42
N LYS A 47 -12.64 1.84 -8.31
CA LYS A 47 -12.31 3.29 -8.37
C LYS A 47 -11.47 3.78 -7.18
N TYR A 48 -11.65 3.16 -6.01
CA TYR A 48 -10.94 3.50 -4.79
C TYR A 48 -10.51 2.24 -4.04
N CYS A 49 -9.39 2.32 -3.34
CA CYS A 49 -8.97 1.33 -2.36
C CYS A 49 -9.37 1.77 -0.96
N TYR A 50 -9.72 0.81 -0.10
CA TYR A 50 -10.00 1.09 1.31
C TYR A 50 -9.17 0.22 2.24
N LYS A 51 -8.92 0.77 3.43
CA LYS A 51 -8.39 0.05 4.59
C LYS A 51 -9.24 0.45 5.80
N MET A 52 -9.83 -0.53 6.43
CA MET A 52 -10.66 -0.36 7.61
C MET A 52 -10.00 -1.06 8.78
N HIS A 53 -9.94 -0.38 9.91
CA HIS A 53 -9.45 -0.89 11.19
C HIS A 53 -10.60 -0.82 12.18
N THR A 54 -11.05 -1.99 12.62
CA THR A 54 -12.08 -2.14 13.63
C THR A 54 -11.38 -2.54 14.93
N PRO A 55 -11.44 -1.72 16.00
CA PRO A 55 -10.98 -2.15 17.31
C PRO A 55 -11.79 -3.39 17.73
N ASP A 56 -11.11 -4.41 18.22
CA ASP A 56 -11.73 -5.63 18.71
C ASP A 56 -11.08 -5.97 20.05
N ASP A 57 -11.87 -6.00 21.12
CA ASP A 57 -11.37 -6.25 22.48
C ASP A 57 -10.73 -7.64 22.63
N THR A 58 -10.95 -8.54 21.67
CA THR A 58 -10.39 -9.89 21.67
C THR A 58 -9.02 -10.01 20.98
N THR A 59 -8.60 -9.00 20.21
CA THR A 59 -7.31 -9.00 19.50
C THR A 59 -6.54 -7.71 19.73
N ALA A 60 -5.28 -7.83 20.19
CA ALA A 60 -4.45 -6.67 20.56
C ALA A 60 -4.27 -5.62 19.45
N ASP A 61 -4.34 -6.05 18.17
CA ASP A 61 -4.17 -5.20 17.00
C ASP A 61 -5.49 -4.86 16.28
N GLY A 62 -6.63 -5.37 16.75
CA GLY A 62 -7.94 -5.24 16.10
C GLY A 62 -8.05 -5.97 14.76
N ILE A 63 -9.20 -5.84 14.09
CA ILE A 63 -9.48 -6.46 12.79
C ILE A 63 -9.17 -5.45 11.68
N VAL A 64 -8.27 -5.81 10.77
CA VAL A 64 -7.98 -5.05 9.55
C VAL A 64 -8.68 -5.68 8.36
N LYS A 65 -9.47 -4.89 7.63
CA LYS A 65 -10.08 -5.26 6.35
C LYS A 65 -9.59 -4.35 5.25
N LYS A 66 -9.22 -4.93 4.11
CA LYS A 66 -8.76 -4.17 2.93
C LYS A 66 -9.52 -4.62 1.68
N GLY A 67 -9.73 -3.70 0.75
CA GLY A 67 -10.32 -4.02 -0.53
C GLY A 67 -10.43 -2.84 -1.47
N CYS A 68 -11.30 -2.99 -2.46
CA CYS A 68 -11.64 -2.00 -3.47
C CYS A 68 -13.14 -1.67 -3.42
N MET A 69 -13.49 -0.44 -3.78
CA MET A 69 -14.86 0.04 -3.89
C MET A 69 -15.02 0.90 -5.14
N ASN A 70 -16.25 1.00 -5.63
CA ASN A 70 -16.59 1.78 -6.82
C ASN A 70 -17.34 3.09 -6.50
N ALA A 71 -17.79 3.25 -5.26
CA ALA A 71 -18.42 4.45 -4.74
C ALA A 71 -17.89 4.70 -3.33
N ALA A 72 -17.70 5.97 -2.97
CA ALA A 72 -17.40 6.41 -1.62
C ALA A 72 -18.65 7.11 -1.06
N ASP A 73 -19.05 6.78 0.16
CA ASP A 73 -20.18 7.46 0.81
C ASP A 73 -19.84 8.94 1.04
N ALA A 74 -20.86 9.81 1.10
CA ALA A 74 -20.68 11.27 1.26
C ALA A 74 -19.84 11.67 2.49
N GLN A 75 -19.75 10.81 3.51
CA GLN A 75 -18.96 11.02 4.72
C GLN A 75 -17.49 10.58 4.59
N THR A 76 -17.08 10.05 3.43
CA THR A 76 -15.75 9.45 3.22
C THR A 76 -14.92 10.31 2.31
N GLU A 77 -13.96 11.02 2.88
CA GLU A 77 -13.01 11.81 2.10
C GLU A 77 -11.89 10.92 1.55
N VAL A 78 -11.73 10.94 0.23
CA VAL A 78 -10.62 10.26 -0.45
C VAL A 78 -9.32 10.96 -0.08
N GLY A 79 -8.29 10.19 0.28
CA GLY A 79 -6.99 10.68 0.75
C GLY A 79 -6.91 10.87 2.27
N LYS A 80 -8.01 10.64 3.01
CA LYS A 80 -8.04 10.76 4.47
C LYS A 80 -8.59 9.50 5.13
N CYS A 81 -8.32 9.40 6.44
CA CYS A 81 -8.91 8.40 7.32
C CYS A 81 -10.03 9.03 8.14
N THR A 82 -11.24 8.53 7.98
CA THR A 82 -12.43 8.96 8.70
C THR A 82 -12.77 7.96 9.78
N ARG A 83 -13.07 8.44 11.00
CA ARG A 83 -13.66 7.59 12.04
C ARG A 83 -15.16 7.49 11.81
N ARG A 84 -15.69 6.27 11.71
CA ARG A 84 -17.13 6.01 11.60
C ARG A 84 -17.63 5.35 12.89
N PRO A 85 -18.77 5.79 13.45
CA PRO A 85 -19.36 5.12 14.60
C PRO A 85 -19.90 3.75 14.20
N LEU A 86 -19.74 2.75 15.08
CA LEU A 86 -20.34 1.43 14.94
C LEU A 86 -21.69 1.37 15.66
N GLU A 87 -22.66 0.64 15.12
CA GLU A 87 -24.00 0.50 15.71
C GLU A 87 -23.98 -0.13 17.12
N GLU A 88 -23.01 -1.00 17.39
CA GLU A 88 -22.85 -1.70 18.68
C GLU A 88 -22.07 -0.89 19.74
N GLY A 89 -21.72 0.37 19.41
CA GLY A 89 -20.82 1.19 20.23
C GLY A 89 -19.36 0.98 19.84
N GLY A 90 -18.63 2.08 19.65
CA GLY A 90 -17.25 2.08 19.17
C GLY A 90 -17.08 2.90 17.89
N ALA A 91 -15.85 2.95 17.38
CA ALA A 91 -15.54 3.66 16.14
C ALA A 91 -14.55 2.84 15.30
N GLU A 92 -14.88 2.64 14.03
CA GLU A 92 -13.97 2.09 13.03
C GLU A 92 -13.19 3.21 12.34
N LEU A 93 -11.91 3.00 12.08
CA LEU A 93 -11.10 3.92 11.29
C LEU A 93 -11.04 3.42 9.85
N MET A 94 -11.61 4.20 8.93
CA MET A 94 -11.66 3.86 7.51
C MET A 94 -10.86 4.87 6.69
N CYS A 95 -9.85 4.38 5.96
CA CYS A 95 -9.04 5.17 5.05
C CYS A 95 -9.35 4.81 3.61
N VAL A 96 -9.54 5.80 2.74
CA VAL A 96 -9.81 5.60 1.30
C VAL A 96 -8.76 6.33 0.46
N CYS A 97 -8.26 5.70 -0.60
CA CYS A 97 -7.26 6.28 -1.49
C CYS A 97 -7.47 5.81 -2.94
N ASN A 98 -7.05 6.61 -3.92
CA ASN A 98 -7.05 6.25 -5.34
C ASN A 98 -5.83 6.77 -6.12
N GLU A 99 -4.83 7.31 -5.42
CA GLU A 99 -3.68 7.97 -6.06
C GLU A 99 -2.78 7.00 -6.83
N ARG A 100 -2.66 5.75 -6.34
CA ARG A 100 -1.78 4.71 -6.92
C ARG A 100 -2.32 3.31 -6.71
N ASP A 101 -1.81 2.35 -7.48
CA ASP A 101 -2.05 0.93 -7.23
C ASP A 101 -1.55 0.57 -5.82
N PHE A 102 -2.31 -0.29 -5.14
CA PHE A 102 -2.03 -0.80 -3.81
C PHE A 102 -1.80 0.30 -2.76
N CYS A 103 -2.44 1.46 -2.92
CA CYS A 103 -2.32 2.58 -1.99
C CYS A 103 -2.79 2.25 -0.57
N ASN A 104 -3.64 1.22 -0.41
CA ASN A 104 -4.12 0.73 0.89
C ASN A 104 -3.17 -0.26 1.59
N THR A 105 -1.95 -0.42 1.09
CA THR A 105 -0.88 -1.17 1.77
C THR A 105 -0.29 -0.31 2.88
N ALA A 106 0.17 -0.94 3.97
CA ALA A 106 0.97 -0.23 4.95
C ALA A 106 2.24 0.32 4.26
N PRO A 107 2.70 1.55 4.58
CA PRO A 107 4.00 2.00 4.13
C PRO A 107 5.02 0.99 4.67
N VAL A 108 5.73 0.30 3.77
CA VAL A 108 6.89 -0.49 4.15
C VAL A 108 7.87 0.50 4.74
N GLN A 109 8.03 0.49 6.07
CA GLN A 109 9.11 1.22 6.71
C GLN A 109 10.40 0.54 6.30
N PHE A 110 10.96 0.95 5.16
CA PHE A 110 12.32 0.60 4.82
C PHE A 110 13.20 1.22 5.90
N SER A 111 13.61 0.38 6.86
CA SER A 111 14.42 0.83 7.98
C SER A 111 15.70 1.46 7.44
N VAL A 112 16.02 2.65 7.92
CA VAL A 112 17.25 3.37 7.59
C VAL A 112 18.49 2.50 7.86
N THR A 113 18.41 1.58 8.82
CA THR A 113 19.48 0.60 9.10
C THR A 113 19.72 -0.39 7.95
N PHE A 114 18.69 -0.75 7.18
CA PHE A 114 18.85 -1.64 6.02
C PHE A 114 19.60 -0.95 4.89
N PHE A 115 19.30 0.33 4.65
CA PHE A 115 20.04 1.16 3.69
C PHE A 115 21.48 1.41 4.16
N ALA A 116 21.69 1.70 5.44
CA ALA A 116 23.02 1.90 6.00
C ALA A 116 23.88 0.63 5.91
N MET A 117 23.32 -0.56 6.21
CA MET A 117 24.04 -1.83 6.04
C MET A 117 24.37 -2.12 4.57
N PHE A 118 23.45 -1.84 3.65
CA PHE A 118 23.69 -2.05 2.22
C PHE A 118 24.81 -1.13 1.71
N ILE A 119 24.84 0.14 2.11
CA ILE A 119 25.89 1.10 1.74
C ILE A 119 27.24 0.70 2.35
N SER A 120 27.28 0.32 3.63
CA SER A 120 28.51 -0.13 4.31
C SER A 120 29.07 -1.41 3.68
N PHE A 121 28.21 -2.36 3.32
CA PHE A 121 28.62 -3.57 2.60
C PHE A 121 29.19 -3.21 1.22
N LEU A 122 28.52 -2.36 0.45
CA LEU A 122 29.04 -1.91 -0.85
C LEU A 122 30.37 -1.18 -0.74
N ALA A 123 30.59 -0.37 0.30
CA ALA A 123 31.84 0.34 0.55
C ALA A 123 32.99 -0.59 0.98
N PHE A 124 32.69 -1.72 1.62
CA PHE A 124 33.71 -2.70 2.01
C PHE A 124 34.22 -3.55 0.83
N PHE A 125 33.39 -3.74 -0.19
CA PHE A 125 33.73 -4.52 -1.40
C PHE A 125 34.22 -3.66 -2.58
N LEU A 126 34.45 -2.36 -2.37
CA LEU A 126 34.94 -1.39 -3.36
C LEU A 126 36.38 -0.96 -3.02
#